data_AF-A0A6L8QBP0-F1
#
_entry.id   AF-A0A6L8QBP0-F1
#
_cell.length_a   1.000
_cell.length_b   1.000
_cell.length_c   1.000
_cell.angle_alpha   90.00
_cell.angle_beta   90.00
_cell.angle_gamma   90.00
#
_symmetry.space_group_name_H-M   'P 1'
#
loop_
_entity.id
_entity.type
_entity.pdbx_description
1 polymer ?
#
loop_
_entity_poly.entity_id
_entity_poly.type
_entity_poly.pdbx_seq_one_letter_code
_entity_poly.pdbx_strand_id
1 'polypeptide(L)'
;MIKPTLLTSILFFLSINIAQANAIENAFIEGVKFLDDVPEVEWYRVDGRTLIIGWKGIPQFFPHTNRKAARRGALATGTEVHVWAVRHNQRKWSVGSGASSICSVSAKNGKVKSDTCPY
;
A
#
# COMPACT_ATOMS: atom_id res chain seq x y z
N MET A 1 30.13 21.96 -19.18
CA MET A 1 29.70 20.97 -20.21
C MET A 1 29.64 19.61 -19.56
N ILE A 2 28.44 19.02 -19.41
CA ILE A 2 28.28 17.67 -18.87
C ILE A 2 28.77 16.69 -19.95
N LYS A 3 29.71 15.79 -19.60
CA LYS A 3 30.21 14.78 -20.53
C LYS A 3 29.06 13.84 -20.93
N PRO A 4 28.91 13.46 -22.22
CA PRO A 4 27.80 12.62 -22.69
C PRO A 4 27.69 11.28 -21.94
N THR A 5 28.81 10.72 -21.47
CA THR A 5 28.86 9.51 -20.64
C THR A 5 28.25 9.66 -19.24
N LEU A 6 28.25 10.88 -18.69
CA LEU A 6 27.60 11.19 -17.41
C LEU A 6 26.08 11.27 -17.59
N LEU A 7 25.61 11.83 -18.71
CA LEU A 7 24.19 11.95 -19.02
C LEU A 7 23.53 10.57 -19.25
N THR A 8 24.19 9.68 -19.97
CA THR A 8 23.70 8.31 -20.20
C THR A 8 23.62 7.49 -18.92
N SER A 9 24.61 7.64 -18.03
CA SER A 9 24.60 6.96 -16.73
C SER A 9 23.42 7.42 -15.86
N ILE A 10 23.16 8.73 -15.81
CA ILE A 10 22.04 9.30 -15.03
C ILE A 10 20.68 8.79 -15.56
N LEU A 11 20.48 8.78 -16.88
CA LEU A 11 19.25 8.29 -17.49
C LEU A 11 19.03 6.78 -17.22
N PHE A 12 20.10 5.99 -17.22
CA PHE A 12 20.05 4.56 -16.92
C PHE A 12 19.72 4.28 -15.44
N PHE A 13 20.28 5.04 -14.50
CA PHE A 13 19.90 4.90 -13.08
C PHE A 13 18.46 5.32 -12.84
N LEU A 14 17.97 6.36 -13.51
CA LEU A 14 16.58 6.81 -13.35
C LEU A 14 15.58 5.75 -13.82
N SER A 15 15.85 5.09 -14.95
CA SER A 15 14.95 4.07 -15.50
C SER A 15 14.86 2.80 -14.64
N ILE A 16 15.97 2.36 -14.04
CA ILE A 16 15.98 1.20 -13.12
C ILE A 16 15.13 1.48 -11.88
N ASN A 17 15.24 2.68 -11.29
CA ASN A 17 14.48 3.04 -10.10
C ASN A 17 12.97 3.06 -10.36
N ILE A 18 12.54 3.59 -11.52
CA ILE A 18 11.13 3.62 -11.90
C ILE A 18 10.59 2.20 -12.12
N ALA A 19 11.35 1.34 -12.81
CA ALA A 19 10.96 -0.05 -13.05
C ALA A 19 10.80 -0.84 -11.74
N GLN A 20 11.71 -0.65 -10.78
CA GLN A 20 11.64 -1.31 -9.48
C GLN A 20 10.45 -0.81 -8.64
N ALA A 21 10.15 0.49 -8.65
CA ALA A 21 8.99 1.05 -7.96
C ALA A 21 7.68 0.45 -8.50
N ASN A 22 7.53 0.41 -9.83
CA ASN A 22 6.36 -0.17 -10.48
C ASN A 22 6.22 -1.67 -10.19
N ALA A 23 7.33 -2.42 -10.13
CA ALA A 23 7.31 -3.84 -9.79
C ALA A 23 6.80 -4.09 -8.36
N ILE A 24 7.21 -3.26 -7.40
CA ILE A 24 6.73 -3.35 -6.01
C ILE A 24 5.25 -3.03 -5.94
N GLU A 25 4.79 -1.96 -6.60
CA GLU A 25 3.37 -1.60 -6.60
C GLU A 25 2.50 -2.70 -7.21
N ASN A 26 2.90 -3.23 -8.38
CA ASN A 26 2.18 -4.32 -9.03
C ASN A 26 2.12 -5.59 -8.17
N ALA A 27 3.24 -5.96 -7.54
CA ALA A 27 3.26 -7.10 -6.62
C ALA A 27 2.35 -6.86 -5.40
N PHE A 28 2.30 -5.63 -4.88
CA PHE A 28 1.41 -5.29 -3.78
C PHE A 28 -0.06 -5.40 -4.23
N ILE A 29 -0.42 -4.83 -5.38
CA ILE A 29 -1.77 -4.91 -5.96
C ILE A 29 -2.21 -6.37 -6.09
N GLU A 30 -1.38 -7.24 -6.69
CA GLU A 30 -1.69 -8.66 -6.82
C GLU A 30 -1.84 -9.36 -5.46
N GLY A 31 -0.99 -9.03 -4.48
CA GLY A 31 -1.07 -9.57 -3.12
C GLY A 31 -2.37 -9.24 -2.38
N VAL A 32 -3.04 -8.15 -2.76
CA VAL A 32 -4.25 -7.65 -2.10
C VAL A 32 -5.51 -7.71 -2.95
N LYS A 33 -5.45 -8.36 -4.13
CA LYS A 33 -6.58 -8.57 -5.05
C LYS A 33 -7.79 -9.25 -4.43
N PHE A 34 -7.59 -10.02 -3.36
CA PHE A 34 -8.71 -10.59 -2.58
C PHE A 34 -9.65 -9.54 -1.98
N LEU A 35 -9.24 -8.27 -1.92
CA LEU A 35 -10.09 -7.16 -1.49
C LEU A 35 -11.23 -6.91 -2.50
N ASP A 36 -11.09 -7.33 -3.76
CA ASP A 36 -12.18 -7.29 -4.76
C ASP A 36 -13.39 -8.14 -4.32
N ASP A 37 -13.15 -9.18 -3.52
CA ASP A 37 -14.18 -10.09 -3.01
C ASP A 37 -14.75 -9.64 -1.65
N VAL A 38 -14.35 -8.47 -1.12
CA VAL A 38 -14.83 -7.95 0.18
C VAL A 38 -15.89 -6.87 -0.06
N PRO A 39 -17.19 -7.15 0.18
CA PRO A 39 -18.29 -6.25 -0.21
C PRO A 39 -18.22 -4.83 0.38
N GLU A 40 -17.66 -4.70 1.60
CA GLU A 40 -17.53 -3.43 2.31
C GLU A 40 -16.35 -2.58 1.84
N VAL A 41 -15.45 -3.12 1.01
CA VAL A 41 -14.41 -2.34 0.34
C VAL A 41 -15.03 -1.64 -0.87
N GLU A 42 -15.01 -0.31 -0.87
CA GLU A 42 -15.46 0.48 -2.03
C GLU A 42 -14.36 0.63 -3.08
N TRP A 43 -13.14 0.88 -2.60
CA TRP A 43 -11.97 1.07 -3.42
C TRP A 43 -10.74 0.78 -2.58
N TYR A 44 -9.65 0.42 -3.25
CA TYR A 44 -8.33 0.47 -2.66
C TYR A 44 -7.33 0.95 -3.71
N ARG A 45 -6.20 1.47 -3.25
CA ARG A 45 -5.11 1.92 -4.11
C ARG A 45 -3.78 1.69 -3.43
N VAL A 46 -2.75 1.42 -4.22
CA VAL A 46 -1.37 1.28 -3.76
C VAL A 46 -0.59 2.51 -4.20
N ASP A 47 0.10 3.14 -3.25
CA ASP A 47 1.05 4.22 -3.44
C ASP A 47 2.41 3.76 -2.88
N GLY A 48 3.29 3.27 -3.76
CA GLY A 48 4.57 2.67 -3.39
C GLY A 48 4.41 1.48 -2.43
N ARG A 49 4.76 1.71 -1.16
CA ARG A 49 4.66 0.69 -0.08
C ARG A 49 3.44 0.88 0.80
N THR A 50 2.51 1.72 0.38
CA THR A 50 1.31 2.06 1.14
C THR A 50 0.08 1.57 0.41
N LEU A 51 -0.75 0.77 1.06
CA LEU A 51 -2.10 0.45 0.64
C LEU A 51 -3.08 1.33 1.38
N ILE A 52 -4.03 1.91 0.67
CA ILE A 52 -5.13 2.67 1.25
C ILE A 52 -6.42 1.98 0.86
N ILE A 53 -7.26 1.65 1.84
CA ILE A 53 -8.52 0.94 1.67
C ILE A 53 -9.66 1.88 2.08
N GLY A 54 -10.55 2.19 1.14
CA GLY A 54 -11.77 2.96 1.37
C GLY A 54 -12.95 2.04 1.70
N TRP A 55 -13.48 2.16 2.90
CA TRP A 55 -14.53 1.30 3.42
C TRP A 55 -15.92 1.96 3.36
N LYS A 56 -16.93 1.27 2.79
CA LYS A 56 -18.35 1.68 2.78
C LYS A 56 -18.97 1.66 4.19
N GLY A 57 -18.39 0.87 5.09
CA GLY A 57 -18.76 0.69 6.50
C GLY A 57 -17.70 -0.17 7.19
N ILE A 58 -17.81 -0.38 8.50
CA ILE A 58 -16.87 -1.24 9.24
C ILE A 58 -17.46 -2.66 9.28
N PRO A 59 -16.94 -3.64 8.50
CA PRO A 59 -17.41 -5.01 8.56
C PRO A 59 -17.04 -5.69 9.89
N GLN A 60 -17.72 -6.80 10.18
CA GLN A 60 -17.44 -7.64 11.35
C GLN A 60 -15.97 -8.07 11.44
N PHE A 61 -15.34 -8.37 10.29
CA PHE A 61 -13.94 -8.82 10.22
C PHE A 61 -12.97 -7.70 9.85
N PHE A 62 -13.33 -6.43 10.08
CA PHE A 62 -12.53 -5.27 9.69
C PHE A 62 -11.06 -5.33 10.13
N PRO A 63 -10.72 -5.60 11.41
CA PRO A 63 -9.31 -5.67 11.83
C PRO A 63 -8.59 -6.85 11.16
N HIS A 64 -9.28 -7.99 11.02
CA HIS A 64 -8.73 -9.17 10.37
C HIS A 64 -8.38 -8.92 8.90
N THR A 65 -9.26 -8.24 8.15
CA THR A 65 -9.05 -7.94 6.73
C THR A 65 -7.88 -6.98 6.53
N ASN A 66 -7.76 -5.93 7.35
CA ASN A 66 -6.62 -5.00 7.29
C ASN A 66 -5.29 -5.70 7.63
N ARG A 67 -5.26 -6.53 8.68
CA ARG A 67 -4.09 -7.37 9.01
C ARG A 67 -3.73 -8.33 7.89
N LYS A 68 -4.72 -8.98 7.28
CA LYS A 68 -4.52 -9.91 6.15
C LYS A 68 -3.94 -9.18 4.94
N ALA A 69 -4.44 -7.99 4.62
CA ALA A 69 -3.92 -7.15 3.55
C ALA A 69 -2.45 -6.77 3.79
N ALA A 70 -2.12 -6.32 5.02
CA ALA A 70 -0.75 -5.95 5.36
C ALA A 70 0.21 -7.16 5.25
N ARG A 71 -0.18 -8.32 5.80
CA ARG A 71 0.63 -9.53 5.74
C ARG A 71 0.85 -10.02 4.31
N ARG A 72 -0.21 -10.07 3.50
CA ARG A 72 -0.11 -10.50 2.10
C ARG A 72 0.69 -9.52 1.26
N GLY A 73 0.49 -8.22 1.45
CA GLY A 73 1.32 -7.18 0.82
C GLY A 73 2.80 -7.32 1.16
N ALA A 74 3.13 -7.52 2.44
CA ALA A 74 4.51 -7.72 2.87
C ALA A 74 5.15 -8.98 2.28
N LEU A 75 4.38 -10.08 2.13
CA LEU A 75 4.87 -11.30 1.48
C LEU A 75 5.05 -11.11 -0.03
N ALA A 76 4.10 -10.48 -0.70
CA ALA A 76 4.13 -10.29 -2.15
C ALA A 76 5.26 -9.33 -2.58
N THR A 77 5.50 -8.28 -1.81
CA THR A 77 6.52 -7.27 -2.13
C THR A 77 7.91 -7.58 -1.58
N GLY A 78 8.02 -8.50 -0.61
CA GLY A 78 9.27 -8.77 0.10
C GLY A 78 9.80 -7.59 0.93
N THR A 79 8.98 -6.55 1.16
CA THR A 79 9.37 -5.36 1.92
C THR A 79 8.39 -5.07 3.06
N GLU A 80 8.68 -4.03 3.83
CA GLU A 80 7.73 -3.51 4.80
C GLU A 80 6.67 -2.65 4.11
N VAL A 81 5.41 -2.91 4.42
CA VAL A 81 4.27 -2.20 3.86
C VAL A 81 3.39 -1.61 4.95
N HIS A 82 2.67 -0.55 4.60
CA HIS A 82 1.69 0.10 5.46
C HIS A 82 0.30 0.00 4.83
N VAL A 83 -0.70 -0.33 5.64
CA VAL A 83 -2.10 -0.34 5.25
C VAL A 83 -2.83 0.73 6.05
N TRP A 84 -3.59 1.58 5.37
CA TRP A 84 -4.44 2.59 5.98
C TRP A 84 -5.89 2.31 5.62
N ALA A 85 -6.75 2.22 6.64
CA ALA A 85 -8.18 2.16 6.46
C ALA A 85 -8.76 3.56 6.57
N VAL A 86 -9.56 3.96 5.58
CA VAL A 86 -10.23 5.27 5.52
C VAL A 86 -11.71 5.09 5.16
N ARG A 87 -12.49 6.15 5.30
CA ARG A 87 -13.89 6.16 4.85
C ARG A 87 -13.93 6.18 3.31
N HIS A 88 -14.90 5.49 2.71
CA HIS A 88 -15.02 5.37 1.25
C HIS A 88 -15.12 6.72 0.50
N ASN A 89 -15.58 7.78 1.14
CA ASN A 89 -15.63 9.11 0.52
C ASN A 89 -14.25 9.82 0.47
N GLN A 90 -13.23 9.31 1.16
CA GLN A 90 -11.89 9.90 1.23
C GLN A 90 -10.96 9.42 0.09
N ARG A 91 -11.43 9.44 -1.17
CA ARG A 91 -10.66 8.95 -2.34
C ARG A 91 -9.31 9.66 -2.56
N LYS A 92 -9.19 10.91 -2.12
CA LYS A 92 -7.97 11.72 -2.21
C LYS A 92 -7.09 11.68 -0.95
N TRP A 93 -7.41 10.79 0.00
CA TRP A 93 -6.65 10.69 1.24
C TRP A 93 -5.21 10.26 0.95
N SER A 94 -4.24 10.88 1.62
CA SER A 94 -2.83 10.50 1.57
C SER A 94 -2.18 10.60 2.94
N VAL A 95 -1.09 9.86 3.13
CA VAL A 95 -0.27 9.93 4.34
C VAL A 95 0.26 11.36 4.50
N GLY A 96 0.04 11.95 5.67
CA GLY A 96 0.46 13.33 5.96
C GLY A 96 -0.51 14.42 5.50
N SER A 97 -1.65 14.08 4.87
CA SER A 97 -2.66 15.07 4.46
C SER A 97 -3.38 15.78 5.62
N GLY A 98 -3.21 15.32 6.87
CA GLY A 98 -3.92 15.80 8.04
C GLY A 98 -5.36 15.26 8.17
N ALA A 99 -5.92 14.66 7.12
CA ALA A 99 -7.20 13.99 7.18
C ALA A 99 -7.12 12.73 8.05
N SER A 100 -8.12 12.50 8.90
CA SER A 100 -8.14 11.31 9.76
C SER A 100 -8.27 10.02 8.96
N SER A 101 -7.62 8.97 9.47
CA SER A 101 -7.83 7.58 9.07
C SER A 101 -8.64 6.86 10.15
N ILE A 102 -9.19 5.70 9.82
CA ILE A 102 -9.90 4.84 10.78
C ILE A 102 -8.86 4.07 11.61
N CYS A 103 -7.93 3.41 10.93
CA CYS A 103 -6.80 2.72 11.54
C CYS A 103 -5.69 2.45 10.52
N SER A 104 -4.57 1.94 11.01
CA SER A 104 -3.43 1.53 10.22
C SER A 104 -2.79 0.25 10.75
N VAL A 105 -2.19 -0.50 9.83
CA VAL A 105 -1.44 -1.73 10.11
C VAL A 105 -0.15 -1.69 9.31
N SER A 106 0.99 -2.03 9.93
CA SER A 106 2.22 -2.30 9.17
C SER A 106 2.62 -3.77 9.29
N ALA A 107 3.27 -4.28 8.24
CA ALA A 107 3.78 -5.64 8.24
C ALA A 107 5.08 -5.76 7.46
N LYS A 108 5.93 -6.68 7.91
CA LYS A 108 7.22 -7.02 7.28
C LYS A 108 7.43 -8.53 7.34
N ASN A 109 7.84 -9.13 6.23
CA ASN A 109 8.03 -10.58 6.10
C ASN A 109 6.80 -11.39 6.57
N GLY A 110 5.60 -10.94 6.18
CA GLY A 110 4.33 -11.59 6.55
C GLY A 110 3.92 -11.50 8.02
N LYS A 111 4.64 -10.73 8.84
CA LYS A 111 4.36 -10.52 10.27
C LYS A 111 3.92 -9.07 10.51
N VAL A 112 2.83 -8.90 11.27
CA VAL A 112 2.35 -7.58 11.71
C VAL A 112 3.38 -6.95 12.66
N LYS A 113 3.64 -5.66 12.50
CA LYS A 113 4.61 -4.88 13.28
C LYS A 113 3.94 -3.80 14.12
N SER A 114 3.00 -3.08 13.54
CA SER A 114 2.11 -2.18 14.26
C SER A 114 0.67 -2.38 13.79
N ASP A 115 -0.26 -2.09 14.70
CA ASP A 115 -1.69 -2.22 14.45
C ASP A 115 -2.45 -1.27 15.38
N THR A 116 -3.24 -0.38 14.79
CA THR A 116 -4.10 0.58 15.49
C THR A 116 -5.58 0.31 15.27
N CYS A 117 -5.94 -0.79 14.60
CA CYS A 117 -7.32 -1.14 14.36
C CYS A 117 -8.01 -1.58 15.67
N PRO A 118 -9.28 -1.22 15.86
CA PRO A 118 -10.02 -1.58 17.08
C PRO A 118 -10.12 -3.11 17.20
N TYR A 119 -10.18 -3.60 18.44
CA TYR A 119 -10.39 -5.02 18.74
C TYR A 119 -11.86 -5.41 18.58
#